data_AF-A0A7W0MS30-F1
#
_entry.id   AF-A0A7W0MS30-F1
#
_cell.length_a   1.000
_cell.length_b   1.000
_cell.length_c   1.000
_cell.angle_alpha   90.00
_cell.angle_beta   90.00
_cell.angle_gamma   90.00
#
_symmetry.space_group_name_H-M   'P 1'
#
loop_
_entity.id
_entity.type
_entity.pdbx_description
1 polymer ?
#
loop_
_entity_poly.entity_id
_entity_poly.type
_entity_poly.pdbx_seq_one_letter_code
_entity_poly.pdbx_strand_id
1 'polypeptide(L)'
;MTDRAPPLAGVVGWPVGHSRSPRLHGHWLRRYGVDGHYVPLGVRPRDFSAALAALPKLGFRGVNVTVPFKEAALALASTVSERAA
;
A
#
# COMPACT_ATOMS: atom_id res chain seq x y z
N MET A 1 19.54 19.53 6.48
CA MET A 1 18.35 18.89 5.87
C MET A 1 18.61 17.41 5.86
N THR A 2 17.79 16.60 6.51
CA THR A 2 17.97 15.15 6.54
C THR A 2 17.67 14.56 5.16
N ASP A 3 18.58 13.74 4.66
CA ASP A 3 18.58 13.09 3.34
C ASP A 3 17.54 11.96 3.21
N ARG A 4 16.43 12.06 3.94
CA ARG A 4 15.44 10.99 4.07
C ARG A 4 14.11 11.45 3.52
N ALA A 5 13.73 10.90 2.37
CA ALA A 5 12.39 11.08 1.83
C ALA A 5 11.34 10.56 2.84
N PRO A 6 10.19 11.25 2.97
CA PRO A 6 9.09 10.78 3.80
C PRO A 6 8.65 9.36 3.42
N PRO A 7 8.29 8.50 4.38
CA PRO A 7 7.85 7.14 4.08
C PRO A 7 6.55 7.12 3.27
N LEU A 8 6.44 6.16 2.35
CA LEU A 8 5.23 5.97 1.55
C LEU A 8 4.41 4.79 2.08
N ALA A 9 3.10 4.96 2.09
CA ALA A 9 2.12 3.89 2.27
C ALA A 9 1.04 4.02 1.20
N GLY A 10 0.17 3.03 1.06
CA GLY A 10 -0.90 3.13 0.08
C GLY A 10 -1.93 2.03 0.09
N VAL A 11 -2.82 2.07 -0.90
CA VAL A 11 -3.80 1.02 -1.18
C VAL A 11 -3.62 0.54 -2.61
N VAL A 12 -3.37 -0.76 -2.79
CA VAL A 12 -3.21 -1.40 -4.11
C VAL A 12 -4.51 -2.07 -4.52
N GLY A 13 -4.97 -1.78 -5.74
CA GLY A 13 -6.20 -2.36 -6.29
C GLY A 13 -6.41 -2.00 -7.76
N TRP A 14 -7.43 -2.60 -8.39
CA TRP A 14 -7.83 -2.24 -9.75
C TRP A 14 -9.32 -2.51 -10.00
N PRO A 15 -10.13 -1.47 -10.27
CA PRO A 15 -9.81 -0.05 -10.18
C PRO A 15 -9.69 0.43 -8.72
N VAL A 16 -8.80 1.39 -8.43
CA VAL A 16 -8.59 1.91 -7.06
C VAL A 16 -8.94 3.39 -6.88
N GLY A 17 -9.21 4.11 -7.97
CA GLY A 17 -9.37 5.58 -7.95
C GLY A 17 -10.52 6.10 -7.07
N HIS A 18 -11.49 5.25 -6.73
CA HIS A 18 -12.64 5.61 -5.89
C HIS A 18 -12.39 5.30 -4.41
N SER A 19 -11.21 4.77 -4.06
CA SER A 19 -10.87 4.47 -2.67
C SER A 19 -10.85 5.74 -1.83
N ARG A 20 -11.55 5.69 -0.69
CA ARG A 20 -11.52 6.77 0.31
C ARG A 20 -10.33 6.66 1.25
N SER A 21 -9.59 5.54 1.23
CA SER A 21 -8.46 5.27 2.11
C SER A 21 -7.37 6.36 2.05
N PRO A 22 -6.97 6.90 0.88
CA PRO A 22 -5.99 8.00 0.83
C PRO A 22 -6.43 9.25 1.59
N ARG A 23 -7.70 9.63 1.49
CA ARG A 23 -8.24 10.77 2.24
C ARG A 23 -8.27 10.49 3.74
N LEU A 24 -8.69 9.29 4.13
CA LEU A 24 -8.79 8.87 5.53
C LEU A 24 -7.41 8.79 6.20
N HIS A 25 -6.48 8.04 5.62
CA HIS A 25 -5.13 7.89 6.19
C HIS A 25 -4.35 9.19 6.12
N GLY A 26 -4.49 9.98 5.04
CA GLY A 26 -3.90 11.30 4.96
C GLY A 26 -4.40 12.26 6.06
N HIS A 27 -5.67 12.18 6.46
CA HIS A 27 -6.20 12.94 7.60
C HIS A 27 -5.48 12.55 8.90
N TRP A 28 -5.34 11.26 9.18
CA TRP A 28 -4.71 10.78 10.41
C TRP A 28 -3.22 11.08 10.48
N LEU A 29 -2.49 10.92 9.37
CA LEU A 29 -1.08 11.31 9.28
C LEU A 29 -0.88 12.78 9.68
N ARG A 30 -1.67 13.69 9.10
CA ARG A 30 -1.63 15.12 9.45
C ARG A 30 -2.05 15.38 10.89
N ARG A 31 -3.15 14.76 11.35
CA ARG A 31 -3.69 14.97 12.70
C ARG A 31 -2.70 14.58 13.79
N TYR A 32 -1.90 13.54 13.58
CA TYR A 32 -0.95 13.04 14.57
C TYR A 32 0.50 13.47 14.30
N GLY A 33 0.74 14.33 13.30
CA GLY A 33 2.09 14.78 12.95
C GLY A 33 3.02 13.65 12.51
N VAL A 34 2.46 12.58 11.93
CA VAL A 34 3.24 11.44 11.41
C VAL A 34 3.69 11.78 10.00
N ASP A 35 5.00 11.81 9.79
CA ASP A 35 5.60 12.08 8.48
C ASP A 35 5.28 10.94 7.49
N GLY A 36 5.05 11.30 6.23
CA GLY A 36 4.76 10.37 5.15
C GLY A 36 3.50 10.66 4.35
N HIS A 37 3.29 9.83 3.32
CA HIS A 37 2.16 9.93 2.41
C HIS A 37 1.43 8.60 2.27
N TYR A 38 0.11 8.66 2.12
CA TYR A 38 -0.72 7.51 1.79
C TYR A 38 -1.40 7.72 0.43
N VAL A 39 -1.08 6.88 -0.56
CA VAL A 39 -1.50 7.08 -1.96
C VAL A 39 -2.27 5.88 -2.55
N PRO A 40 -3.16 6.11 -3.53
CA PRO A 40 -3.76 5.02 -4.30
C PRO A 40 -2.76 4.45 -5.33
N LEU A 41 -2.69 3.13 -5.45
CA LEU A 41 -1.82 2.41 -6.36
C LEU A 41 -2.65 1.53 -7.31
N GLY A 42 -2.91 2.07 -8.50
CA GLY A 42 -3.65 1.38 -9.55
C GLY A 42 -2.73 0.40 -10.30
N VAL A 43 -2.91 -0.90 -10.07
CA VAL A 43 -2.05 -1.93 -10.67
C VAL A 43 -2.91 -2.90 -11.46
N ARG A 44 -2.66 -3.11 -12.74
CA ARG A 44 -3.43 -4.09 -13.53
C ARG A 44 -3.16 -5.51 -13.02
N PRO A 45 -4.11 -6.45 -13.10
CA PRO A 45 -3.94 -7.77 -12.49
C PRO A 45 -2.70 -8.56 -12.93
N ARG A 46 -2.34 -8.48 -14.21
CA ARG A 46 -1.13 -9.11 -14.76
C ARG A 46 0.18 -8.58 -14.17
N ASP A 47 0.16 -7.38 -13.58
CA ASP A 47 1.35 -6.67 -13.09
C ASP A 47 1.45 -6.72 -11.55
N PHE A 48 0.49 -7.35 -10.86
CA PHE A 48 0.35 -7.26 -9.40
C PHE A 48 1.58 -7.77 -8.64
N SER A 49 2.08 -8.96 -8.97
CA SER A 49 3.24 -9.56 -8.29
C SER A 49 4.50 -8.70 -8.47
N ALA A 50 4.78 -8.27 -9.71
CA ALA A 50 5.93 -7.41 -10.03
C ALA A 50 5.83 -6.05 -9.31
N ALA A 51 4.64 -5.44 -9.29
CA ALA A 51 4.41 -4.20 -8.59
C ALA A 51 4.66 -4.33 -7.08
N LEU A 52 4.14 -5.38 -6.44
CA LEU A 52 4.32 -5.62 -5.00
C LEU A 52 5.79 -5.79 -4.64
N ALA A 53 6.56 -6.52 -5.47
CA ALA A 53 8.00 -6.72 -5.28
C ALA A 53 8.83 -5.42 -5.43
N ALA A 54 8.34 -4.44 -6.20
CA ALA A 54 9.02 -3.16 -6.39
C ALA A 54 8.80 -2.16 -5.26
N LEU A 55 7.71 -2.28 -4.48
CA LEU A 55 7.30 -1.30 -3.47
C LEU A 55 8.40 -0.93 -2.46
N PRO A 56 9.15 -1.88 -1.84
CA PRO A 56 10.19 -1.53 -0.88
C PRO A 56 11.30 -0.66 -1.49
N LYS A 57 11.66 -0.92 -2.76
CA LYS A 57 12.69 -0.16 -3.50
C LYS A 57 12.25 1.27 -3.81
N LEU A 58 10.93 1.52 -3.86
CA LEU A 58 10.33 2.82 -4.11
C LEU A 58 10.06 3.61 -2.80
N GLY A 59 10.51 3.10 -1.65
CA GLY A 59 10.32 3.77 -0.35
C GLY A 59 8.99 3.48 0.34
N PHE A 60 8.21 2.50 -0.14
CA PHE A 60 7.00 2.09 0.56
C PHE A 60 7.31 1.27 1.80
N ARG A 61 6.62 1.59 2.89
CA ARG A 61 6.69 0.89 4.19
C ARG A 61 5.57 -0.13 4.36
N GLY A 62 4.51 -0.04 3.55
CA GLY A 62 3.41 -0.99 3.57
C GLY A 62 2.26 -0.54 2.69
N VAL A 63 1.38 -1.47 2.33
CA VAL A 63 0.17 -1.19 1.56
C VAL A 63 -1.01 -1.99 2.08
N ASN A 64 -2.19 -1.41 2.01
CA ASN A 64 -3.44 -2.15 2.08
C ASN A 64 -3.70 -2.78 0.71
N VAL A 65 -4.26 -3.99 0.69
CA VAL A 65 -4.64 -4.69 -0.54
C VAL A 65 -6.16 -4.72 -0.64
N THR A 66 -6.70 -4.32 -1.79
CA THR A 66 -8.13 -4.38 -2.09
C THR A 66 -8.39 -5.19 -3.36
N VAL A 67 -9.66 -5.27 -3.77
CA VAL A 67 -10.08 -6.01 -4.96
C VAL A 67 -9.25 -5.65 -6.19
N PRO A 68 -8.88 -6.65 -7.02
CA PRO A 68 -9.16 -8.09 -6.90
C PRO A 68 -8.02 -8.89 -6.22
N PHE A 69 -7.11 -8.24 -5.48
CA PHE A 69 -5.79 -8.82 -5.16
C PHE A 69 -5.65 -9.53 -3.82
N LYS A 70 -6.73 -9.69 -3.05
CA LYS A 70 -6.62 -10.23 -1.67
C LYS A 70 -6.01 -11.63 -1.63
N GLU A 71 -6.50 -12.55 -2.46
CA GLU A 71 -6.01 -13.93 -2.51
C GLU A 71 -4.58 -13.99 -3.06
N ALA A 72 -4.29 -13.23 -4.12
CA ALA A 72 -2.95 -13.15 -4.69
C ALA A 72 -1.93 -12.59 -3.68
N ALA A 73 -2.32 -11.59 -2.87
CA ALA A 73 -1.46 -11.04 -1.82
C ALA A 73 -1.19 -12.06 -0.71
N LEU A 74 -2.21 -12.83 -0.32
CA LEU A 74 -2.06 -13.92 0.66
C LEU A 74 -1.07 -14.97 0.17
N ALA A 75 -1.20 -15.41 -1.09
CA ALA A 75 -0.30 -16.39 -1.70
C ALA A 75 1.15 -15.89 -1.85
N LEU A 76 1.36 -14.58 -2.00
CA LEU A 76 2.70 -13.98 -2.14
C LEU A 76 3.37 -13.64 -0.79
N ALA A 77 2.62 -13.66 0.32
CA ALA A 77 3.14 -13.22 1.61
C ALA A 77 4.15 -14.22 2.18
N SER A 78 5.33 -13.75 2.58
CA SER A 78 6.33 -14.58 3.26
C SER A 78 5.95 -14.94 4.70
N THR A 79 4.99 -14.21 5.28
CA THR A 79 4.46 -14.46 6.62
C THR A 79 2.99 -14.10 6.61
N VAL A 80 2.17 -15.01 7.15
CA VAL A 80 0.72 -14.89 7.24
C VAL A 80 0.35 -15.05 8.70
N SER A 81 -0.48 -14.16 9.24
CA SER A 81 -1.01 -14.31 10.59
C SER A 81 -2.10 -15.40 10.62
N GLU A 82 -2.33 -16.02 11.78
CA GLU A 82 -3.38 -17.05 11.92
C GLU A 82 -4.75 -16.60 11.43
N ARG A 83 -5.13 -15.33 11.67
CA ARG A 83 -6.41 -14.77 11.21
C ARG A 83 -6.51 -14.62 9.68
N ALA A 84 -5.38 -14.57 8.99
CA ALA A 84 -5.30 -14.38 7.55
C ALA A 84 -5.14 -15.69 6.76
N ALA A 85 -4.75 -16.79 7.43
CA ALA A 85 -4.66 -18.13 6.86
C ALA A 85 -6.06 -18.75 6.70
#